data_AF-A0A0N4T3V6-F1
#
_entry.id   AF-A0A0N4T3V6-F1
#
_cell.length_a   1.000
_cell.length_b   1.000
_cell.length_c   1.000
_cell.angle_alpha   90.00
_cell.angle_beta   90.00
_cell.angle_gamma   90.00
#
_symmetry.space_group_name_H-M   'P 1'
#
loop_
_entity.id
_entity.type
_entity.pdbx_description
1 polymer ?
#
loop_
_entity_poly.entity_id
_entity_poly.type
_entity_poly.pdbx_seq_one_letter_code
_entity_poly.pdbx_strand_id
1 'polypeptide(L)'
;MLNISHNECKSNVDCFQMEAINIGDLKKDKCFQKLVRKFQKDMNELKKRHQKQRGSVQKQQQMTVDKLICDSYKQSKWRTVANSAGSQKHQSLSYMKSEPIPHNIDMTNNYKMKSLVLSQTDEWSSMMRRHERECHDLRRSQIKEEFECLGKLLQDAQKQQMNMLKLKLEAENKDLKQAQTKKSMEDARAIQQDKNIKTKAEKDRRIKEMNEKNLKVFCEERKRLAIKAQKHEEQLMKRHGEQYEQLEKDAEKELELEEMSHRETQLASKPEFIC
;
A
#
# COMPACT_ATOMS: atom_id res chain seq x y z
N MET A 1 -35.86 -20.16 48.34
CA MET A 1 -35.03 -20.44 47.14
C MET A 1 -35.33 -19.35 46.12
N LEU A 2 -34.59 -18.24 46.18
CA LEU A 2 -33.47 -17.89 45.29
C LEU A 2 -33.87 -17.85 43.80
N ASN A 3 -34.19 -16.65 43.30
CA ASN A 3 -34.01 -16.30 41.89
C ASN A 3 -33.95 -14.78 41.67
N ILE A 4 -32.95 -14.13 42.28
CA ILE A 4 -32.56 -12.75 41.97
C ILE A 4 -31.02 -12.73 41.92
N SER A 5 -30.41 -13.19 40.83
CA SER A 5 -28.96 -13.05 40.60
C SER A 5 -28.51 -13.36 39.16
N HIS A 6 -29.36 -13.18 38.14
CA HIS A 6 -28.94 -13.44 36.74
C HIS A 6 -29.07 -12.25 35.78
N ASN A 7 -29.52 -11.08 36.26
CA ASN A 7 -29.79 -9.94 35.36
C ASN A 7 -28.85 -8.73 35.52
N GLU A 8 -27.93 -8.73 36.49
CA GLU A 8 -26.95 -7.62 36.66
C GLU A 8 -25.58 -7.89 36.02
N CYS A 9 -25.33 -9.09 35.49
CA CYS A 9 -24.02 -9.44 34.94
C CYS A 9 -23.92 -9.28 33.41
N LYS A 10 -25.04 -9.09 32.70
CA LYS A 10 -25.06 -8.97 31.23
C LYS A 10 -24.89 -7.53 30.71
N SER A 11 -25.18 -6.51 31.51
CA SER A 11 -25.12 -5.11 31.05
C SER A 11 -23.72 -4.47 31.12
N ASN A 12 -22.74 -5.15 31.73
CA ASN A 12 -21.41 -4.58 31.99
C ASN A 12 -20.33 -5.01 30.98
N VAL A 13 -20.68 -5.89 30.02
CA VAL A 13 -19.76 -6.40 28.99
C VAL A 13 -19.73 -5.49 27.75
N ASP A 14 -20.83 -4.80 27.45
CA ASP A 14 -20.97 -3.99 26.22
C ASP A 14 -20.38 -2.58 26.32
N CYS A 15 -20.12 -2.05 27.53
CA CYS A 15 -19.65 -0.65 27.69
C CYS A 15 -18.20 -0.43 27.21
N PHE A 16 -17.38 -1.48 27.21
CA PHE A 16 -15.94 -1.43 26.94
C PHE A 16 -15.53 -2.06 25.61
N GLN A 17 -16.49 -2.53 24.80
CA GLN A 17 -16.22 -2.97 23.44
C GLN A 17 -15.89 -1.74 22.58
N MET A 18 -14.60 -1.57 22.28
CA MET A 18 -14.19 -0.66 21.22
C MET A 18 -14.39 -1.36 19.89
N GLU A 19 -15.12 -0.70 18.98
CA GLU A 19 -15.37 -1.20 17.63
C GLU A 19 -14.05 -1.40 16.88
N ALA A 20 -13.98 -2.41 16.01
CA ALA A 20 -12.77 -2.65 15.22
C ALA A 20 -12.55 -1.50 14.22
N ILE A 21 -11.30 -1.01 14.14
CA ILE A 21 -10.92 -0.01 13.14
C ILE A 21 -11.02 -0.62 11.74
N ASN A 22 -11.77 0.02 10.85
CA ASN A 22 -11.95 -0.41 9.47
C ASN A 22 -10.95 0.29 8.54
N ILE A 23 -10.10 -0.47 7.85
CA ILE A 23 -9.14 0.05 6.87
C ILE A 23 -9.84 0.78 5.71
N GLY A 24 -11.05 0.36 5.34
CA GLY A 24 -11.85 1.02 4.30
C GLY A 24 -12.21 2.46 4.65
N ASP A 25 -12.37 2.77 5.94
CA ASP A 25 -12.61 4.14 6.39
C ASP A 25 -11.32 4.96 6.46
N LEU A 26 -10.19 4.34 6.80
CA LEU A 26 -8.87 4.99 6.73
C LEU A 26 -8.51 5.41 5.29
N LYS A 27 -8.91 4.62 4.29
CA LYS A 27 -8.73 4.99 2.87
C LYS A 27 -9.55 6.22 2.45
N LYS A 28 -10.59 6.60 3.20
CA LYS A 28 -11.36 7.83 2.94
C LYS A 28 -10.69 9.07 3.55
N ASP A 29 -9.68 8.89 4.41
CA ASP A 29 -8.98 9.99 5.06
C ASP A 29 -8.35 10.94 4.03
N LYS A 30 -8.39 12.24 4.34
CA LYS A 30 -7.88 13.29 3.44
C LYS A 30 -6.40 13.11 3.12
N CYS A 31 -5.61 12.59 4.04
CA CYS A 31 -4.18 12.32 3.84
C CYS A 31 -3.98 11.24 2.77
N PHE A 32 -4.67 10.10 2.91
CA PHE A 32 -4.61 9.00 1.94
C PHE A 32 -5.14 9.43 0.57
N GLN A 33 -6.25 10.16 0.54
CA GLN A 33 -6.82 10.67 -0.72
C GLN A 33 -5.89 11.66 -1.45
N LYS A 34 -5.12 12.47 -0.72
CA LYS A 34 -4.07 13.32 -1.32
C LYS A 34 -2.94 12.47 -1.91
N LEU A 35 -2.54 11.41 -1.22
CA LEU A 35 -1.50 10.50 -1.66
C LEU A 35 -1.90 9.78 -2.97
N VAL A 36 -3.12 9.25 -3.05
CA VAL A 36 -3.65 8.62 -4.28
C VAL A 36 -3.64 9.61 -5.46
N ARG A 37 -4.02 10.87 -5.23
CA ARG A 37 -3.95 11.91 -6.28
C ARG A 37 -2.52 12.23 -6.70
N LYS A 38 -1.54 12.19 -5.79
CA LYS A 38 -0.11 12.32 -6.11
C LYS A 38 0.32 11.18 -7.04
N PHE A 39 0.02 9.93 -6.68
CA PHE A 39 0.36 8.77 -7.52
C PHE A 39 -0.22 8.83 -8.93
N GLN A 40 -1.47 9.28 -9.05
CA GLN A 40 -2.09 9.46 -10.34
C GLN A 40 -1.38 10.53 -11.18
N LYS A 41 -0.90 11.62 -10.57
CA LYS A 41 -0.12 12.66 -11.25
C LYS A 41 1.24 12.14 -11.68
N ASP A 42 1.96 11.47 -10.79
CA ASP A 42 3.30 10.93 -11.05
C ASP A 42 3.26 9.91 -12.19
N MET A 43 2.25 9.03 -12.19
CA MET A 43 2.06 8.05 -13.25
C MET A 43 1.68 8.69 -14.60
N ASN A 44 0.85 9.73 -14.58
CA ASN A 44 0.53 10.49 -15.80
C ASN A 44 1.74 11.24 -16.35
N GLU A 45 2.60 11.77 -15.49
CA GLU A 45 3.84 12.41 -15.90
C GLU A 45 4.82 11.42 -16.53
N LEU A 46 5.00 10.26 -15.89
CA LEU A 46 5.87 9.20 -16.41
C LEU A 46 5.42 8.74 -17.80
N LYS A 47 4.11 8.47 -17.99
CA LYS A 47 3.53 8.12 -19.29
C LYS A 47 3.79 9.18 -20.36
N LYS A 48 3.66 10.47 -20.01
CA LYS A 48 3.98 11.58 -20.92
C LYS A 48 5.46 11.60 -21.29
N ARG A 49 6.38 11.36 -20.35
CA ARG A 49 7.82 11.27 -20.62
C ARG A 49 8.13 10.11 -21.56
N HIS A 50 7.58 8.93 -21.30
CA HIS A 50 7.73 7.76 -22.17
C HIS A 50 7.20 8.00 -23.58
N GLN A 51 6.03 8.64 -23.73
CA GLN A 51 5.48 8.95 -25.04
C GLN A 51 6.36 9.92 -25.84
N LYS A 52 6.95 10.93 -25.18
CA LYS A 52 7.90 11.84 -25.83
C LYS A 52 9.17 11.10 -26.28
N GLN A 53 9.71 10.22 -25.44
CA GLN A 53 10.89 9.42 -25.79
C GLN A 53 10.60 8.49 -26.98
N ARG A 54 9.47 7.76 -26.95
CA ARG A 54 9.01 6.94 -28.08
C ARG A 54 8.91 7.72 -29.38
N GLY A 55 8.26 8.89 -29.35
CA GLY A 55 8.12 9.73 -30.53
C GLY A 55 9.46 10.29 -31.04
N SER A 56 10.41 10.57 -30.14
CA SER A 56 11.76 11.01 -30.52
C SER A 56 12.55 9.90 -31.21
N VAL A 57 12.57 8.70 -30.62
CA VAL A 57 13.28 7.54 -31.18
C VAL A 57 12.66 7.14 -32.53
N GLN A 58 11.32 7.08 -32.63
CA GLN A 58 10.64 6.79 -33.90
C GLN A 58 11.05 7.75 -35.03
N LYS A 59 11.06 9.06 -34.75
CA LYS A 59 11.48 10.07 -35.73
C LYS A 59 12.94 9.88 -36.13
N GLN A 60 13.82 9.61 -35.17
CA GLN A 60 15.24 9.36 -35.44
C GLN A 60 15.45 8.11 -36.29
N GLN A 61 14.73 7.03 -36.00
CA GLN A 61 14.79 5.78 -36.75
C GLN A 61 14.30 5.97 -38.19
N GLN A 62 13.15 6.63 -38.38
CA GLN A 62 12.61 6.96 -39.71
C GLN A 62 13.60 7.79 -40.53
N MET A 63 14.16 8.87 -39.97
CA MET A 63 15.15 9.71 -40.66
C MET A 63 16.39 8.91 -41.08
N THR A 64 16.83 7.96 -40.27
CA THR A 64 18.01 7.14 -40.55
C THR A 64 17.74 6.17 -41.70
N VAL A 65 16.54 5.57 -41.75
CA VAL A 65 16.09 4.72 -42.86
C VAL A 65 15.97 5.53 -44.15
N ASP A 66 15.29 6.67 -44.12
CA ASP A 66 15.09 7.54 -45.30
C ASP A 66 16.43 7.99 -45.90
N LYS A 67 17.39 8.33 -45.05
CA LYS A 67 18.76 8.68 -45.48
C LYS A 67 19.46 7.53 -46.18
N LEU A 68 19.39 6.31 -45.64
CA LEU A 68 20.00 5.13 -46.24
C LEU A 68 19.39 4.80 -47.61
N ILE A 69 18.06 4.93 -47.74
CA ILE A 69 17.34 4.74 -49.01
C ILE A 69 17.76 5.80 -50.03
N CYS A 70 17.80 7.08 -49.62
CA CYS A 70 18.22 8.18 -50.48
C CYS A 70 19.67 8.03 -50.97
N ASP A 71 20.59 7.65 -50.09
CA ASP A 71 22.00 7.44 -50.43
C ASP A 71 22.15 6.25 -51.40
N SER A 72 21.36 5.19 -51.21
CA SER A 72 21.31 4.04 -52.12
C SER A 72 20.77 4.41 -53.51
N TYR A 73 19.75 5.27 -53.58
CA TYR A 73 19.20 5.79 -54.85
C TYR A 73 20.18 6.71 -55.58
N LYS A 74 20.89 7.58 -54.85
CA LYS A 74 21.95 8.41 -55.44
C LYS A 74 23.08 7.53 -55.99
N GLN A 75 23.54 6.53 -55.23
CA GLN A 75 24.63 5.64 -55.64
C GLN A 75 24.30 4.77 -56.87
N SER A 76 23.02 4.45 -57.09
CA SER A 76 22.55 3.76 -58.31
C SER A 76 22.46 4.73 -59.50
N LYS A 77 21.89 5.92 -59.32
CA LYS A 77 21.78 6.94 -60.38
C LYS A 77 23.13 7.42 -60.90
N TRP A 78 24.10 7.70 -60.02
CA TRP A 78 25.46 8.10 -60.44
C TRP A 78 26.16 7.03 -61.28
N ARG A 79 25.85 5.74 -61.08
CA ARG A 79 26.44 4.64 -61.87
C ARG A 79 25.78 4.44 -63.23
N THR A 80 24.47 4.61 -63.36
CA THR A 80 23.80 4.61 -64.67
C THR A 80 24.38 5.69 -65.57
N VAL A 81 24.62 6.89 -65.02
CA VAL A 81 25.19 8.02 -65.76
C VAL A 81 26.66 7.78 -66.12
N ALA A 82 27.47 7.22 -65.20
CA ALA A 82 28.86 6.87 -65.46
C ALA A 82 29.03 5.79 -66.56
N ASN A 83 28.14 4.78 -66.59
CA ASN A 83 28.14 3.76 -67.64
C ASN A 83 27.68 4.31 -69.00
N SER A 84 26.77 5.29 -69.03
CA SER A 84 26.30 5.92 -70.28
C SER A 84 27.24 6.99 -70.85
N ALA A 85 28.13 7.58 -70.02
CA ALA A 85 29.06 8.62 -70.45
C ALA A 85 30.34 8.09 -71.14
N GLY A 86 30.51 6.76 -71.22
CA GLY A 86 31.70 6.10 -71.75
C GLY A 86 31.56 5.46 -73.14
N SER A 87 30.48 5.69 -73.89
CA SER A 87 30.30 5.05 -75.20
C SER A 87 29.98 6.04 -76.32
N GLN A 88 31.03 6.50 -77.00
CA GLN A 88 30.95 6.84 -78.42
C GLN A 88 31.77 5.86 -79.26
N LYS A 89 31.09 5.29 -80.28
CA LYS A 89 31.57 4.58 -81.47
C LYS A 89 32.10 3.15 -81.29
N HIS A 90 31.29 2.15 -81.62
CA HIS A 90 31.27 1.53 -82.95
C HIS A 90 30.07 0.57 -83.11
N GLN A 91 29.54 0.50 -84.33
CA GLN A 91 28.48 -0.40 -84.79
C GLN A 91 29.07 -1.81 -85.01
N SER A 92 28.48 -2.86 -84.42
CA SER A 92 28.19 -4.16 -85.07
C SER A 92 27.44 -5.15 -84.16
N LEU A 93 26.68 -6.00 -84.83
CA LEU A 93 25.79 -7.07 -84.38
C LEU A 93 26.54 -8.22 -83.66
N SER A 94 26.11 -8.65 -82.47
CA SER A 94 26.10 -10.07 -82.05
C SER A 94 25.62 -10.30 -80.61
N TYR A 95 24.87 -11.40 -80.47
CA TYR A 95 24.80 -12.35 -79.35
C TYR A 95 24.22 -11.92 -77.99
N MET A 96 23.18 -12.65 -77.59
CA MET A 96 22.63 -12.73 -76.23
C MET A 96 23.76 -12.91 -75.20
N LYS A 97 24.01 -11.89 -74.40
CA LYS A 97 24.79 -12.00 -73.16
C LYS A 97 24.03 -11.23 -72.08
N SER A 98 23.27 -11.98 -71.28
CA SER A 98 22.71 -11.49 -70.03
C SER A 98 23.85 -10.89 -69.19
N GLU A 99 23.89 -9.58 -69.08
CA GLU A 99 24.75 -8.87 -68.14
C GLU A 99 24.45 -9.39 -66.72
N PRO A 100 25.43 -9.91 -65.97
CA PRO A 100 25.21 -10.17 -64.56
C PRO A 100 25.10 -8.82 -63.86
N ILE A 101 23.89 -8.47 -63.46
CA ILE A 101 23.65 -7.40 -62.48
C ILE A 101 24.63 -7.62 -61.33
N PRO A 102 25.43 -6.62 -60.89
CA PRO A 102 26.41 -6.81 -59.84
C PRO A 102 25.72 -7.10 -58.50
N HIS A 103 25.45 -8.38 -58.26
CA HIS A 103 24.76 -8.95 -57.10
C HIS A 103 25.42 -8.57 -55.76
N ASN A 104 26.69 -8.16 -55.80
CA ASN A 104 27.53 -7.82 -54.64
C ASN A 104 27.13 -6.50 -53.94
N ILE A 105 26.62 -5.52 -54.70
CA ILE A 105 26.23 -4.19 -54.16
C ILE A 105 24.82 -4.23 -53.58
N ASP A 106 23.91 -4.96 -54.24
CA ASP A 106 22.59 -5.27 -53.69
C ASP A 106 22.74 -6.05 -52.38
N MET A 107 23.67 -7.02 -52.33
CA MET A 107 24.04 -7.73 -51.09
C MET A 107 24.60 -6.81 -49.99
N THR A 108 25.45 -5.83 -50.34
CA THR A 108 26.05 -4.89 -49.39
C THR A 108 25.02 -3.90 -48.82
N ASN A 109 24.12 -3.39 -49.66
CA ASN A 109 23.02 -2.52 -49.24
C ASN A 109 21.98 -3.31 -48.42
N ASN A 110 21.72 -4.55 -48.80
CA ASN A 110 20.88 -5.49 -48.04
C ASN A 110 21.48 -5.76 -46.64
N TYR A 111 22.79 -5.96 -46.54
CA TYR A 111 23.48 -6.14 -45.26
C TYR A 111 23.42 -4.89 -44.38
N LYS A 112 23.67 -3.70 -44.94
CA LYS A 112 23.57 -2.43 -44.21
C LYS A 112 22.15 -2.18 -43.70
N MET A 113 21.13 -2.46 -44.51
CA MET A 113 19.73 -2.35 -44.11
C MET A 113 19.39 -3.34 -42.99
N LYS A 114 19.78 -4.62 -43.12
CA LYS A 114 19.60 -5.63 -42.07
C LYS A 114 20.26 -5.23 -40.75
N SER A 115 21.51 -4.77 -40.81
CA SER A 115 22.25 -4.30 -39.64
C SER A 115 21.57 -3.09 -38.99
N LEU A 116 21.05 -2.15 -39.78
CA LEU A 116 20.31 -0.99 -39.28
C LEU A 116 19.03 -1.42 -38.57
N VAL A 117 18.22 -2.27 -39.20
CA VAL A 117 16.97 -2.78 -38.63
C VAL A 117 17.22 -3.52 -37.32
N LEU A 118 18.26 -4.36 -37.25
CA LEU A 118 18.63 -5.05 -36.01
C LEU A 118 19.02 -4.06 -34.90
N SER A 119 19.84 -3.06 -35.21
CA SER A 119 20.24 -2.02 -34.24
C SER A 119 19.05 -1.20 -33.75
N GLN A 120 18.14 -0.81 -34.63
CA GLN A 120 16.94 -0.05 -34.28
C GLN A 120 15.96 -0.87 -33.44
N THR A 121 15.84 -2.17 -33.74
CA THR A 121 15.04 -3.12 -32.96
C THR A 121 15.60 -3.29 -31.55
N ASP A 122 16.92 -3.41 -31.40
CA ASP A 122 17.55 -3.52 -30.08
C ASP A 122 17.42 -2.22 -29.27
N GLU A 123 17.67 -1.06 -29.88
CA GLU A 123 17.51 0.25 -29.26
C GLU A 123 16.06 0.44 -28.74
N TRP A 124 15.08 0.13 -29.59
CA TRP A 124 13.67 0.24 -29.22
C TRP A 124 13.32 -0.73 -28.09
N SER A 125 13.70 -2.01 -28.24
CA SER A 125 13.44 -3.04 -27.22
C SER A 125 14.08 -2.67 -25.87
N SER A 126 15.30 -2.12 -25.89
CA SER A 126 16.00 -1.65 -24.68
C SER A 126 15.27 -0.48 -24.02
N MET A 127 14.81 0.49 -24.80
CA MET A 127 13.99 1.59 -24.29
C MET A 127 12.68 1.08 -23.67
N MET A 128 11.99 0.16 -24.33
CA MET A 128 10.72 -0.39 -23.83
C MET A 128 10.91 -1.13 -22.51
N ARG A 129 11.96 -1.97 -22.39
CA ARG A 129 12.32 -2.63 -21.11
C ARG A 129 12.64 -1.61 -20.00
N ARG A 130 13.28 -0.50 -20.33
CA ARG A 130 13.54 0.58 -19.36
C ARG A 130 12.24 1.26 -18.94
N HIS A 131 11.34 1.58 -19.86
CA HIS A 131 10.04 2.18 -19.55
C HIS A 131 9.20 1.27 -18.65
N GLU A 132 9.19 -0.03 -18.92
CA GLU A 132 8.53 -1.04 -18.10
C GLU A 132 9.09 -1.04 -16.66
N ARG A 133 10.43 -1.11 -16.52
CA ARG A 133 11.09 -1.07 -15.22
C ARG A 133 10.77 0.21 -14.44
N GLU A 134 10.80 1.36 -15.10
CA GLU A 134 10.44 2.65 -14.46
C GLU A 134 8.98 2.66 -13.96
N CYS A 135 8.04 2.02 -14.69
CA CYS A 135 6.66 1.90 -14.25
C CYS A 135 6.53 0.98 -13.03
N HIS A 136 7.22 -0.17 -13.06
CA HIS A 136 7.25 -1.12 -11.94
C HIS A 136 7.86 -0.49 -10.68
N ASP A 137 9.03 0.14 -10.79
CA ASP A 137 9.70 0.80 -9.66
C ASP A 137 8.82 1.90 -9.04
N LEU A 138 8.09 2.64 -9.88
CA LEU A 138 7.12 3.63 -9.41
C LEU A 138 5.96 2.93 -8.66
N ARG A 139 5.37 1.86 -9.21
CA ARG A 139 4.28 1.14 -8.52
C ARG A 139 4.74 0.52 -7.20
N ARG A 140 5.92 -0.09 -7.15
CA ARG A 140 6.53 -0.59 -5.90
C ARG A 140 6.65 0.49 -4.84
N SER A 141 7.11 1.68 -5.24
CA SER A 141 7.25 2.82 -4.34
C SER A 141 5.88 3.31 -3.84
N GLN A 142 4.87 3.33 -4.73
CA GLN A 142 3.50 3.67 -4.36
C GLN A 142 2.93 2.70 -3.31
N ILE A 143 3.09 1.38 -3.49
CA ILE A 143 2.63 0.37 -2.52
C ILE A 143 3.24 0.61 -1.13
N LYS A 144 4.54 0.92 -1.06
CA LYS A 144 5.21 1.25 0.20
C LYS A 144 4.67 2.53 0.84
N GLU A 145 4.52 3.60 0.06
CA GLU A 145 3.94 4.86 0.54
C GLU A 145 2.47 4.69 0.99
N GLU A 146 1.67 3.86 0.31
CA GLU A 146 0.30 3.49 0.71
C GLU A 146 0.29 2.81 2.08
N PHE A 147 1.15 1.81 2.26
CA PHE A 147 1.30 1.09 3.52
C PHE A 147 1.72 2.03 4.67
N GLU A 148 2.75 2.85 4.47
CA GLU A 148 3.23 3.80 5.49
C GLU A 148 2.14 4.80 5.90
N CYS A 149 1.37 5.30 4.92
CA CYS A 149 0.28 6.23 5.19
C CYS A 149 -0.86 5.58 5.98
N LEU A 150 -1.30 4.38 5.55
CA LEU A 150 -2.34 3.63 6.24
C LEU A 150 -1.89 3.18 7.63
N GLY A 151 -0.62 2.78 7.79
CA GLY A 151 -0.04 2.40 9.08
C GLY A 151 -0.07 3.54 10.09
N LYS A 152 0.29 4.76 9.68
CA LYS A 152 0.19 5.96 10.52
C LYS A 152 -1.27 6.26 10.92
N LEU A 153 -2.18 6.26 9.95
CA LEU A 153 -3.61 6.49 10.20
C LEU A 153 -4.20 5.44 11.15
N LEU A 154 -3.81 4.17 10.99
CA LEU A 154 -4.23 3.08 11.86
C LEU A 154 -3.70 3.29 13.29
N GLN A 155 -2.41 3.58 13.46
CA GLN A 155 -1.82 3.84 14.78
C GLN A 155 -2.47 5.04 15.49
N ASP A 156 -2.76 6.11 14.76
CA ASP A 156 -3.46 7.27 15.31
C ASP A 156 -4.88 6.91 15.79
N ALA A 157 -5.63 6.14 14.99
CA ALA A 157 -6.95 5.64 15.38
C ALA A 157 -6.87 4.69 16.59
N GLN A 158 -5.87 3.79 16.63
CA GLN A 158 -5.62 2.88 17.75
C GLN A 158 -5.33 3.66 19.04
N LYS A 159 -4.50 4.71 18.95
CA LYS A 159 -4.20 5.60 20.07
C LYS A 159 -5.45 6.31 20.58
N GLN A 160 -6.32 6.78 19.70
CA GLN A 160 -7.60 7.39 20.08
C GLN A 160 -8.52 6.40 20.79
N GLN A 161 -8.62 5.16 20.29
CA GLN A 161 -9.40 4.11 20.95
C GLN A 161 -8.87 3.76 22.34
N MET A 162 -7.55 3.64 22.49
CA MET A 162 -6.90 3.37 23.77
C MET A 162 -7.17 4.50 24.78
N ASN A 163 -7.04 5.76 24.35
CA ASN A 163 -7.37 6.91 25.19
C ASN A 163 -8.84 6.91 25.62
N MET A 164 -9.75 6.61 24.69
CA MET A 164 -11.17 6.50 25.01
C MET A 164 -11.46 5.39 26.03
N LEU A 165 -10.74 4.26 25.94
CA LEU A 165 -10.88 3.16 26.89
C LEU A 165 -10.41 3.59 28.28
N LYS A 166 -9.24 4.24 28.36
CA LYS A 166 -8.69 4.75 29.63
C LYS A 166 -9.65 5.72 30.31
N LEU A 167 -10.24 6.66 29.57
CA LEU A 167 -11.23 7.59 30.11
C LEU A 167 -12.46 6.88 30.67
N LYS A 168 -12.97 5.83 30.00
CA LYS A 168 -14.08 5.02 30.51
C LYS A 168 -13.70 4.27 31.80
N LEU A 169 -12.50 3.69 31.86
CA LEU A 169 -11.99 2.98 33.03
C LEU A 169 -11.76 3.91 34.23
N GLU A 170 -11.26 5.13 33.98
CA GLU A 170 -11.11 6.17 34.99
C GLU A 170 -12.46 6.60 35.57
N ALA A 171 -13.49 6.74 34.72
CA ALA A 171 -14.86 7.03 35.16
C ALA A 171 -15.42 5.91 36.05
N GLU A 172 -15.31 4.64 35.64
CA GLU A 172 -15.76 3.48 36.45
C GLU A 172 -15.02 3.43 37.81
N ASN A 173 -13.73 3.77 37.84
CA ASN A 173 -12.96 3.85 39.08
C ASN A 173 -13.45 4.96 40.02
N LYS A 174 -13.81 6.12 39.45
CA LYS A 174 -14.38 7.24 40.20
C LYS A 174 -15.76 6.88 40.76
N ASP A 175 -16.60 6.20 39.98
CA ASP A 175 -17.93 5.77 40.39
C ASP A 175 -17.87 4.70 41.48
N LEU A 176 -16.94 3.74 41.39
CA LEU A 176 -16.71 2.76 42.44
C LEU A 176 -16.33 3.44 43.76
N LYS A 177 -15.39 4.40 43.73
CA LYS A 177 -15.00 5.15 44.93
C LYS A 177 -16.18 5.89 45.56
N GLN A 178 -17.01 6.54 44.73
CA GLN A 178 -18.22 7.21 45.21
C GLN A 178 -19.22 6.23 45.83
N ALA A 179 -19.42 5.06 45.20
CA ALA A 179 -20.28 4.00 45.72
C ALA A 179 -19.78 3.47 47.08
N GLN A 180 -18.47 3.26 47.23
CA GLN A 180 -17.86 2.84 48.50
C GLN A 180 -18.05 3.90 49.60
N THR A 181 -17.85 5.18 49.30
CA THR A 181 -18.11 6.28 50.25
C THR A 181 -19.58 6.31 50.65
N LYS A 182 -20.51 6.24 49.70
CA LYS A 182 -21.95 6.24 49.96
C LYS A 182 -22.37 5.06 50.83
N LYS A 183 -21.93 3.85 50.49
CA LYS A 183 -22.20 2.63 51.26
C LYS A 183 -21.67 2.73 52.70
N SER A 184 -20.46 3.24 52.89
CA SER A 184 -19.89 3.44 54.23
C SER A 184 -20.73 4.40 55.09
N MET A 185 -21.22 5.50 54.49
CA MET A 185 -22.10 6.45 55.17
C MET A 185 -23.47 5.84 55.49
N GLU A 186 -24.05 5.04 54.58
CA GLU A 186 -25.33 4.35 54.78
C GLU A 186 -25.24 3.29 55.87
N ASP A 187 -24.19 2.46 55.85
CA ASP A 187 -23.95 1.43 56.87
C ASP A 187 -23.78 2.07 58.27
N ALA A 188 -23.04 3.19 58.37
CA ALA A 188 -22.87 3.92 59.62
C ALA A 188 -24.20 4.51 60.15
N ARG A 189 -25.04 5.06 59.26
CA ARG A 189 -26.38 5.56 59.63
C ARG A 189 -27.29 4.43 60.09
N ALA A 190 -27.22 3.26 59.46
CA ALA A 190 -28.03 2.10 59.83
C ALA A 190 -27.73 1.64 61.27
N ILE A 191 -26.45 1.56 61.66
CA ILE A 191 -26.05 1.23 63.04
C ILE A 191 -26.55 2.30 64.02
N GLN A 192 -26.48 3.58 63.65
CA GLN A 192 -26.91 4.67 64.54
C GLN A 192 -28.42 4.66 64.80
N GLN A 193 -29.21 4.31 63.78
CA GLN A 193 -30.68 4.23 63.83
C GLN A 193 -31.20 2.92 64.45
N ASP A 194 -30.33 1.93 64.68
CA ASP A 194 -30.71 0.66 65.29
C ASP A 194 -31.11 0.84 66.77
N LYS A 195 -32.41 0.65 67.04
CA LYS A 195 -33.00 0.77 68.38
C LYS A 195 -32.63 -0.41 69.30
N ASN A 196 -32.14 -1.51 68.76
CA ASN A 196 -31.78 -2.70 69.53
C ASN A 196 -30.40 -2.56 70.19
N ILE A 197 -29.56 -1.61 69.74
CA ILE A 197 -28.24 -1.35 70.31
C ILE A 197 -28.33 -0.23 71.35
N LYS A 198 -28.43 -0.63 72.62
CA LYS A 198 -28.71 0.30 73.74
C LYS A 198 -27.47 0.92 74.38
N THR A 199 -26.30 0.28 74.30
CA THR A 199 -25.08 0.75 74.97
C THR A 199 -24.08 1.34 73.99
N LYS A 200 -23.35 2.37 74.42
CA LYS A 200 -22.31 3.01 73.62
C LYS A 200 -21.20 2.02 73.22
N ALA A 201 -20.76 1.19 74.17
CA ALA A 201 -19.72 0.18 73.91
C ALA A 201 -20.14 -0.82 72.82
N GLU A 202 -21.41 -1.23 72.78
CA GLU A 202 -21.90 -2.13 71.73
C GLU A 202 -22.00 -1.43 70.36
N LYS A 203 -22.42 -0.15 70.33
CA LYS A 203 -22.40 0.65 69.08
C LYS A 203 -20.98 0.78 68.54
N ASP A 204 -20.02 1.12 69.39
CA ASP A 204 -18.62 1.26 69.00
C ASP A 204 -18.04 -0.07 68.50
N ARG A 205 -18.38 -1.19 69.15
CA ARG A 205 -18.01 -2.54 68.70
C ARG A 205 -18.57 -2.84 67.31
N ARG A 206 -19.86 -2.56 67.07
CA ARG A 206 -20.50 -2.77 65.76
C ARG A 206 -19.93 -1.89 64.66
N ILE A 207 -19.63 -0.63 64.96
CA ILE A 207 -18.97 0.27 63.99
C ILE A 207 -17.59 -0.27 63.61
N LYS A 208 -16.82 -0.78 64.58
CA LYS A 208 -15.50 -1.37 64.31
C LYS A 208 -15.59 -2.62 63.43
N GLU A 209 -16.46 -3.56 63.78
CA GLU A 209 -16.71 -4.79 62.98
C GLU A 209 -17.16 -4.44 61.55
N MET A 210 -18.07 -3.49 61.40
CA MET A 210 -18.57 -3.01 60.11
C MET A 210 -17.46 -2.36 59.28
N ASN A 211 -16.64 -1.49 59.88
CA ASN A 211 -15.51 -0.84 59.20
C ASN A 211 -14.48 -1.85 58.71
N GLU A 212 -14.16 -2.87 59.52
CA GLU A 212 -13.26 -3.94 59.14
C GLU A 212 -13.80 -4.76 57.95
N LYS A 213 -15.10 -5.11 58.00
CA LYS A 213 -15.78 -5.77 56.88
C LYS A 213 -15.77 -4.91 55.62
N ASN A 214 -16.09 -3.63 55.74
CA ASN A 214 -16.12 -2.69 54.61
C ASN A 214 -14.74 -2.53 53.99
N LEU A 215 -13.67 -2.42 54.80
CA LEU A 215 -12.30 -2.34 54.29
C LEU A 215 -11.94 -3.57 53.45
N LYS A 216 -12.27 -4.78 53.91
CA LYS A 216 -12.01 -6.01 53.16
C LYS A 216 -12.75 -6.02 51.81
N VAL A 217 -14.05 -5.75 51.83
CA VAL A 217 -14.89 -5.71 50.61
C VAL A 217 -14.37 -4.65 49.64
N PHE A 218 -14.06 -3.44 50.11
CA PHE A 218 -13.58 -2.36 49.25
C PHE A 218 -12.24 -2.66 48.61
N CYS A 219 -11.33 -3.30 49.34
CA CYS A 219 -10.06 -3.77 48.80
C CYS A 219 -10.27 -4.83 47.69
N GLU A 220 -11.15 -5.81 47.93
CA GLU A 220 -11.46 -6.86 46.96
C GLU A 220 -12.13 -6.29 45.69
N GLU A 221 -13.09 -5.36 45.83
CA GLU A 221 -13.75 -4.67 44.72
C GLU A 221 -12.74 -3.87 43.87
N ARG A 222 -11.85 -3.11 44.51
CA ARG A 222 -10.82 -2.32 43.82
C ARG A 222 -9.83 -3.23 43.10
N LYS A 223 -9.44 -4.35 43.71
CA LYS A 223 -8.58 -5.36 43.06
C LYS A 223 -9.27 -5.97 41.85
N ARG A 224 -10.56 -6.33 41.97
CA ARG A 224 -11.34 -6.88 40.86
C ARG A 224 -11.47 -5.88 39.71
N LEU A 225 -11.73 -4.61 40.01
CA LEU A 225 -11.82 -3.56 39.00
C LEU A 225 -10.47 -3.31 38.31
N ALA A 226 -9.37 -3.30 39.06
CA ALA A 226 -8.03 -3.15 38.47
C ALA A 226 -7.68 -4.30 37.52
N ILE A 227 -7.97 -5.55 37.90
CA ILE A 227 -7.76 -6.73 37.04
C ILE A 227 -8.64 -6.65 35.79
N LYS A 228 -9.91 -6.22 35.94
CA LYS A 228 -10.83 -6.02 34.81
C LYS A 228 -10.28 -4.97 33.83
N ALA A 229 -9.83 -3.82 34.34
CA ALA A 229 -9.24 -2.75 33.56
C ALA A 229 -8.01 -3.23 32.77
N GLN A 230 -7.07 -3.88 33.45
CA GLN A 230 -5.88 -4.45 32.82
C GLN A 230 -6.24 -5.42 31.68
N LYS A 231 -7.19 -6.33 31.92
CA LYS A 231 -7.63 -7.30 30.91
C LYS A 231 -8.24 -6.63 29.67
N HIS A 232 -9.01 -5.56 29.84
CA HIS A 232 -9.57 -4.82 28.70
C HIS A 232 -8.48 -4.09 27.90
N GLU A 233 -7.51 -3.49 28.57
CA GLU A 233 -6.36 -2.85 27.90
C GLU A 233 -5.52 -3.86 27.12
N GLU A 234 -5.19 -5.01 27.73
CA GLU A 234 -4.45 -6.09 27.08
C GLU A 234 -5.19 -6.65 25.85
N GLN A 235 -6.50 -6.86 25.95
CA GLN A 235 -7.32 -7.32 24.83
C GLN A 235 -7.37 -6.32 23.68
N LEU A 236 -7.48 -5.02 23.99
CA LEU A 236 -7.48 -3.97 22.97
C LEU A 236 -6.10 -3.88 22.30
N MET A 237 -5.02 -3.94 23.08
CA MET A 237 -3.64 -3.95 22.57
C MET A 237 -3.37 -5.15 21.67
N LYS A 238 -3.82 -6.35 22.07
CA LYS A 238 -3.70 -7.55 21.24
C LYS A 238 -4.41 -7.39 19.90
N ARG A 239 -5.64 -6.86 19.90
CA ARG A 239 -6.40 -6.59 18.67
C ARG A 239 -5.71 -5.55 17.79
N HIS A 240 -5.16 -4.49 18.39
CA HIS A 240 -4.40 -3.47 17.65
C HIS A 240 -3.16 -4.07 16.98
N GLY A 241 -2.44 -4.96 17.67
CA GLY A 241 -1.33 -5.71 17.09
C GLY A 241 -1.75 -6.59 15.91
N GLU A 242 -2.80 -7.39 16.07
CA GLU A 242 -3.35 -8.26 15.01
C GLU A 242 -3.81 -7.45 13.77
N GLN A 243 -4.43 -6.29 13.99
CA GLN A 243 -4.83 -5.40 12.89
C GLN A 243 -3.64 -4.83 12.12
N TYR A 244 -2.56 -4.49 12.83
CA TYR A 244 -1.35 -3.96 12.21
C TYR A 244 -0.60 -5.06 11.45
N GLU A 245 -0.46 -6.25 12.03
CA GLU A 245 0.13 -7.41 11.37
C GLU A 245 -0.66 -7.80 10.10
N GLN A 246 -1.99 -7.71 10.14
CA GLN A 246 -2.81 -7.95 8.95
C GLN A 246 -2.53 -6.90 7.85
N LEU A 247 -2.38 -5.62 8.23
CA LEU A 247 -2.03 -4.56 7.28
C LEU A 247 -0.66 -4.80 6.64
N GLU A 248 0.32 -5.28 7.41
CA GLU A 248 1.64 -5.68 6.92
C GLU A 248 1.54 -6.83 5.91
N LYS A 249 0.82 -7.90 6.25
CA LYS A 249 0.59 -9.05 5.35
C LYS A 249 -0.11 -8.64 4.06
N ASP A 250 -1.10 -7.75 4.14
CA ASP A 250 -1.81 -7.25 2.96
C ASP A 250 -0.87 -6.45 2.05
N ALA A 251 0.02 -5.63 2.62
CA ALA A 251 1.01 -4.85 1.87
C ALA A 251 2.09 -5.73 1.23
N GLU A 252 2.58 -6.75 1.96
CA GLU A 252 3.53 -7.74 1.43
C GLU A 252 2.91 -8.51 0.27
N LYS A 253 1.68 -8.99 0.43
CA LYS A 253 0.96 -9.71 -0.63
C LYS A 253 0.75 -8.85 -1.88
N GLU A 254 0.40 -7.58 -1.72
CA GLU A 254 0.27 -6.65 -2.85
C GLU A 254 1.61 -6.44 -3.57
N LEU A 255 2.71 -6.34 -2.81
CA LEU A 255 4.05 -6.22 -3.38
C LEU A 255 4.47 -7.50 -4.13
N GLU A 256 4.21 -8.68 -3.56
CA GLU A 256 4.48 -9.96 -4.21
C GLU A 256 3.69 -10.13 -5.52
N LEU A 257 2.41 -9.76 -5.53
CA LEU A 257 1.58 -9.79 -6.73
C LEU A 257 2.14 -8.87 -7.83
N GLU A 258 2.59 -7.68 -7.47
CA GLU A 258 3.24 -6.74 -8.39
C GLU A 258 4.57 -7.28 -8.92
N GLU A 259 5.39 -7.93 -8.08
CA GLU A 259 6.64 -8.57 -8.50
C GLU A 259 6.40 -9.75 -9.46
N MET A 260 5.39 -10.58 -9.18
CA MET A 260 5.00 -11.68 -10.07
C MET A 260 4.51 -11.16 -11.42
N SER A 261 3.65 -10.14 -11.42
CA SER A 261 3.13 -9.49 -12.63
C SER A 261 4.25 -8.90 -13.49
N HIS A 262 5.21 -8.22 -12.87
CA HIS A 262 6.37 -7.69 -13.58
C HIS A 262 7.25 -8.80 -14.17
N ARG A 263 7.48 -9.89 -13.43
CA ARG A 263 8.22 -11.04 -13.92
C ARG A 263 7.53 -11.72 -15.11
N GLU A 264 6.21 -11.85 -15.07
CA GLU A 264 5.41 -12.37 -16.19
C GLU A 264 5.56 -11.49 -17.44
N THR A 265 5.49 -10.17 -17.26
CA THR A 265 5.69 -9.20 -18.35
C THR A 265 7.08 -9.35 -18.99
N GLN A 266 8.13 -9.49 -18.18
CA GLN A 266 9.48 -9.70 -18.70
C GLN A 266 9.63 -11.01 -19.47
N LEU A 267 9.01 -12.10 -19.01
CA LEU A 267 9.05 -13.41 -19.69
C LEU A 267 8.24 -13.40 -21.00
N ALA A 268 7.17 -12.61 -21.06
CA ALA A 268 6.36 -12.42 -22.25
C ALA A 268 7.00 -11.45 -23.26
N SER A 269 8.00 -10.66 -22.85
CA SER A 269 8.68 -9.70 -23.72
C SER A 269 9.38 -10.40 -24.88
N LYS A 270 9.07 -9.93 -26.09
CA LYS A 270 9.75 -10.29 -27.33
C LYS A 270 10.45 -9.05 -27.89
N PRO A 271 11.45 -9.19 -28.79
CA PRO A 271 12.00 -8.04 -29.49
C PRO A 271 10.88 -7.23 -30.15
N GLU A 272 10.75 -5.97 -29.74
CA GLU A 272 9.77 -5.04 -30.28
C GLU A 272 10.46 -4.17 -31.32
N PHE A 273 9.78 -3.97 -32.45
CA PHE A 273 10.20 -3.03 -33.48
C PHE A 273 9.05 -2.05 -33.74
N ILE A 274 9.42 -0.83 -34.12
CA ILE A 274 8.45 0.15 -34.61
C ILE A 274 8.07 -0.21 -36.04
N CYS A 275 6.77 -0.18 -36.34
CA CYS A 275 6.28 -0.21 -37.71
C CYS A 275 6.00 1.21 -38.23
#